data_AF-X6L7T4-F1
#
_entry.id   AF-X6L7T4-F1
#
_cell.length_a   1.000
_cell.length_b   1.000
_cell.length_c   1.000
_cell.angle_alpha   90.00
_cell.angle_beta   90.00
_cell.angle_gamma   90.00
#
_symmetry.space_group_name_H-M   'P 1'
#
loop_
_entity.id
_entity.type
_entity.pdbx_description
1 polymer ?
#
loop_
_entity_poly.entity_id
_entity_poly.type
_entity_poly.pdbx_seq_one_letter_code
_entity_poly.pdbx_strand_id
1 'polypeptide(L)'
;YFWKLLHLSPPQIVPIHQMMLFMHCLDACKSDTDSPFLSSQLRTCHKLLVDSFKSWIISWIHFDKDKDYAYGYGTRELDRPLNKVIESHLPNFQYVLNHPDIHLCIIDQIKIIQTQLNTLDDKLRDDRLKLLQYLCISTETSDVVI
;
A
#
# COMPACT_ATOMS: atom_id res chain seq x y z
N TYR A 1 -17.75 19.07 -7.98
CA TYR A 1 -18.31 17.94 -8.77
C TYR A 1 -17.78 16.61 -8.24
N PHE A 2 -16.46 16.43 -8.15
CA PHE A 2 -15.76 15.29 -7.52
C PHE A 2 -16.33 14.82 -6.16
N TRP A 3 -16.47 15.73 -5.19
CA TRP A 3 -16.92 15.40 -3.83
C TRP A 3 -18.37 14.93 -3.74
N LYS A 4 -19.21 15.33 -4.70
CA LYS A 4 -20.63 14.93 -4.77
C LYS A 4 -20.77 13.50 -5.32
N LEU A 5 -19.81 13.05 -6.14
CA LEU A 5 -19.72 11.69 -6.67
C LEU A 5 -19.22 10.69 -5.63
N LEU A 6 -18.32 11.12 -4.73
CA LEU A 6 -17.82 10.31 -3.60
C LEU A 6 -18.94 9.88 -2.64
N HIS A 7 -19.85 10.81 -2.33
CA HIS A 7 -20.95 10.58 -1.38
C HIS A 7 -22.07 9.67 -1.90
N LEU A 8 -22.14 9.43 -3.21
CA LEU A 8 -23.19 8.65 -3.84
C LEU A 8 -22.76 7.22 -4.19
N SER A 9 -21.48 6.86 -4.02
CA SER A 9 -20.99 5.51 -4.31
C SER A 9 -21.11 4.59 -3.08
N PRO A 10 -21.81 3.46 -3.18
CA PRO A 10 -21.86 2.47 -2.11
C PRO A 10 -20.48 1.83 -1.89
N PRO A 11 -20.20 1.27 -0.69
CA PRO A 11 -18.94 0.60 -0.38
C PRO A 11 -18.89 -0.73 -1.13
N GLN A 12 -18.47 -0.69 -2.38
CA GLN A 12 -18.16 -1.88 -3.17
C GLN A 12 -16.66 -1.92 -3.44
N ILE A 13 -16.16 -3.14 -3.61
CA ILE A 13 -14.77 -3.46 -3.95
C ILE A 13 -14.30 -2.51 -5.05
N VAL A 14 -13.48 -1.55 -4.64
CA VAL A 14 -13.19 -0.34 -5.39
C VAL A 14 -12.28 -0.70 -6.57
N PRO A 15 -12.67 -0.43 -7.83
CA PRO A 15 -11.78 -0.60 -8.98
C PRO A 15 -10.55 0.30 -8.82
N ILE A 16 -9.38 -0.16 -9.26
CA ILE A 16 -8.08 0.54 -9.17
C ILE A 16 -8.17 2.04 -9.55
N HIS A 17 -9.06 2.35 -10.50
CA HIS A 17 -9.33 3.70 -11.00
C HIS A 17 -9.93 4.65 -9.95
N GLN A 18 -10.78 4.13 -9.05
CA GLN A 18 -11.28 4.90 -7.90
C GLN A 18 -10.19 5.06 -6.84
N MET A 19 -9.33 4.06 -6.62
CA MET A 19 -8.14 4.21 -5.75
C MET A 19 -7.23 5.33 -6.25
N MET A 20 -6.94 5.36 -7.55
CA MET A 20 -6.21 6.47 -8.19
C MET A 20 -6.93 7.81 -8.05
N LEU A 21 -8.27 7.83 -8.13
CA LEU A 21 -9.09 9.02 -7.91
C LEU A 21 -9.00 9.52 -6.45
N PHE A 22 -8.97 8.60 -5.48
CA PHE A 22 -8.80 8.91 -4.05
C PHE A 22 -7.38 9.41 -3.72
N MET A 23 -6.37 8.93 -4.43
CA MET A 23 -4.97 9.36 -4.27
C MET A 23 -4.77 10.80 -4.76
N HIS A 24 -5.55 11.25 -5.75
CA HIS A 24 -5.55 12.64 -6.19
C HIS A 24 -6.02 13.63 -5.11
N CYS A 25 -6.83 13.19 -4.15
CA CYS A 25 -7.15 14.00 -2.97
C CYS A 25 -5.97 14.15 -2.02
N LEU A 26 -5.20 13.09 -1.79
CA LEU A 26 -4.02 13.14 -0.93
C LEU A 26 -2.94 14.03 -1.53
N ASP A 27 -2.77 13.97 -2.86
CA ASP A 27 -1.87 14.83 -3.62
C ASP A 27 -2.32 16.31 -3.59
N ALA A 28 -3.62 16.59 -3.79
CA ALA A 28 -4.18 17.93 -3.70
C ALA A 28 -4.07 18.55 -2.30
N CYS A 29 -4.01 17.72 -1.25
CA CYS A 29 -3.94 18.17 0.14
C CYS A 29 -2.54 18.06 0.77
N LYS A 30 -1.51 17.71 -0.01
CA LYS A 30 -0.11 17.59 0.46
C LYS A 30 0.03 16.84 1.79
N SER A 31 -0.77 15.78 2.00
CA SER A 31 -0.66 14.87 3.14
C SER A 31 -0.99 15.45 4.54
N ASP A 32 -1.49 16.67 4.67
CA ASP A 32 -1.82 17.23 6.00
C ASP A 32 -3.26 16.90 6.39
N THR A 33 -3.45 15.69 6.94
CA THR A 33 -4.76 15.16 7.33
C THR A 33 -5.37 15.85 8.56
N ASP A 34 -4.55 16.57 9.33
CA ASP A 34 -4.97 17.29 10.53
C ASP A 34 -5.00 18.81 10.34
N SER A 35 -4.76 19.27 9.11
CA SER A 35 -4.79 20.69 8.77
C SER A 35 -6.09 21.36 9.25
N PRO A 36 -6.00 22.46 10.02
CA PRO A 36 -7.19 23.19 10.49
C PRO A 36 -7.94 23.87 9.34
N PHE A 37 -7.30 24.01 8.17
CA PHE A 37 -7.90 24.55 6.95
C PHE A 37 -8.88 23.58 6.26
N LEU A 38 -8.83 22.29 6.60
CA LEU A 38 -9.76 21.29 6.10
C LEU A 38 -11.03 21.27 6.96
N SER A 39 -12.18 21.04 6.33
CA SER A 39 -13.42 20.79 7.07
C SER A 39 -13.31 19.49 7.87
N SER A 40 -14.08 19.39 8.96
CA SER A 40 -14.13 18.16 9.77
C SER A 40 -14.47 16.92 8.94
N GLN A 41 -15.43 17.06 8.01
CA GLN A 41 -15.84 16.00 7.10
C GLN A 41 -14.70 15.55 6.20
N LEU A 42 -13.92 16.50 5.66
CA LEU A 42 -12.80 16.20 4.78
C LEU A 42 -11.65 15.52 5.53
N ARG A 43 -11.35 15.96 6.77
CA ARG A 43 -10.40 15.26 7.66
C ARG A 43 -10.84 13.83 7.95
N THR A 44 -12.11 13.60 8.24
CA THR A 44 -12.65 12.24 8.44
C THR A 44 -12.49 11.38 7.19
N CYS A 45 -12.80 11.91 6.01
CA CYS A 45 -12.60 11.19 4.75
C CYS A 45 -11.13 10.84 4.53
N HIS A 46 -10.19 11.75 4.80
CA HIS A 46 -8.76 11.47 4.68
C HIS A 46 -8.30 10.34 5.60
N LYS A 47 -8.72 10.36 6.87
CA LYS A 47 -8.36 9.30 7.83
C LYS A 47 -8.87 7.94 7.37
N LEU A 48 -10.12 7.86 6.93
CA LEU A 48 -10.70 6.63 6.39
C LEU A 48 -9.96 6.13 5.14
N LEU A 49 -9.54 7.03 4.25
CA LEU A 49 -8.76 6.68 3.06
C LEU A 49 -7.37 6.14 3.43
N VAL A 50 -6.66 6.84 4.32
CA VAL A 50 -5.35 6.40 4.82
C VAL A 50 -5.46 5.03 5.48
N ASP A 51 -6.45 4.80 6.34
CA ASP A 51 -6.63 3.52 7.03
C ASP A 51 -7.04 2.38 6.09
N SER A 52 -7.86 2.68 5.07
CA SER A 52 -8.18 1.73 4.00
C SER A 52 -6.93 1.36 3.21
N PHE A 53 -6.07 2.34 2.90
CA PHE A 53 -4.84 2.11 2.16
C PHE A 53 -3.81 1.31 2.98
N LYS A 54 -3.66 1.60 4.28
CA LYS A 54 -2.84 0.78 5.20
C LYS A 54 -3.29 -0.67 5.20
N SER A 55 -4.59 -0.91 5.37
CA SER A 55 -5.18 -2.24 5.37
C SER A 55 -4.90 -2.96 4.05
N TRP A 56 -4.98 -2.25 2.93
CA TRP A 56 -4.68 -2.80 1.62
C TRP A 56 -3.21 -3.15 1.42
N ILE A 57 -2.28 -2.30 1.86
CA ILE A 57 -0.83 -2.60 1.87
C ILE A 57 -0.56 -3.86 2.70
N ILE A 58 -1.13 -3.93 3.91
CA ILE A 58 -0.96 -5.09 4.79
C ILE A 58 -1.49 -6.35 4.10
N SER A 59 -2.69 -6.32 3.53
CA SER A 59 -3.25 -7.47 2.80
C SER A 59 -2.39 -7.86 1.59
N TRP A 60 -1.82 -6.91 0.87
CA TRP A 60 -0.95 -7.16 -0.27
C TRP A 60 0.37 -7.81 0.16
N ILE A 61 1.01 -7.29 1.21
CA ILE A 61 2.20 -7.87 1.81
C ILE A 61 1.88 -9.29 2.26
N HIS A 62 0.80 -9.49 3.00
CA HIS A 62 0.44 -10.79 3.59
C HIS A 62 -0.38 -11.71 2.67
N PHE A 63 -0.46 -11.41 1.37
CA PHE A 63 -1.28 -12.17 0.40
C PHE A 63 -0.91 -13.67 0.32
N ASP A 64 0.30 -14.03 0.77
CA ASP A 64 0.90 -15.34 0.60
C ASP A 64 0.90 -16.17 1.89
N LYS A 65 0.00 -15.87 2.84
CA LYS A 65 -0.08 -16.63 4.10
C LYS A 65 -0.37 -18.13 3.88
N ASP A 66 -0.90 -18.50 2.72
CA ASP A 66 -1.14 -19.88 2.35
C ASP A 66 -0.21 -20.29 1.19
N LYS A 67 0.96 -20.84 1.55
CA LYS A 67 2.02 -21.20 0.60
C LYS A 67 1.53 -22.21 -0.45
N ASP A 68 0.68 -23.13 -0.04
CA ASP A 68 0.14 -24.19 -0.90
C ASP A 68 -0.88 -23.64 -1.92
N TYR A 69 -1.46 -22.47 -1.65
CA TYR A 69 -2.37 -21.78 -2.56
C TYR A 69 -1.64 -20.87 -3.56
N ALA A 70 -0.56 -20.21 -3.13
CA ALA A 70 0.14 -19.23 -3.96
C ALA A 70 1.24 -19.84 -4.86
N TYR A 71 1.74 -21.03 -4.54
CA TYR A 71 2.89 -21.65 -5.21
C TYR A 71 2.59 -23.09 -5.67
N GLY A 72 2.72 -23.34 -6.98
CA GLY A 72 2.67 -24.68 -7.56
C GLY A 72 3.99 -25.02 -8.24
N TYR A 73 4.45 -26.28 -8.07
CA TYR A 73 5.77 -26.77 -8.50
C TYR A 73 6.95 -25.84 -8.11
N GLY A 74 6.74 -25.05 -7.05
CA GLY A 74 7.71 -24.10 -6.56
C GLY A 74 7.92 -22.86 -7.45
N THR A 75 6.94 -22.49 -8.25
CA THR A 75 6.80 -21.17 -8.87
C THR A 75 5.53 -20.50 -8.36
N ARG A 76 5.53 -19.17 -8.27
CA ARG A 76 4.34 -18.40 -7.91
C ARG A 76 3.31 -18.51 -9.05
N GLU A 77 2.17 -19.12 -8.79
CA GLU A 77 1.10 -19.28 -9.78
C GLU A 77 0.16 -18.07 -9.80
N LEU A 78 0.00 -17.42 -8.64
CA LEU A 78 -0.86 -16.25 -8.48
C LEU A 78 -0.02 -14.99 -8.31
N ASP A 79 -0.07 -14.12 -9.32
CA ASP A 79 0.51 -12.79 -9.19
C ASP A 79 -0.20 -11.99 -8.08
N ARG A 80 0.54 -11.18 -7.34
CA ARG A 80 -0.11 -10.33 -6.33
C ARG A 80 -0.97 -9.31 -7.07
N PRO A 81 -2.21 -9.07 -6.60
CA PRO A 81 -3.15 -8.18 -7.29
C PRO A 81 -2.62 -6.75 -7.49
N LEU A 82 -1.59 -6.37 -6.72
CA LEU A 82 -1.01 -5.04 -6.70
C LEU A 82 0.31 -4.89 -7.46
N ASN A 83 1.01 -5.98 -7.80
CA ASN A 83 2.32 -5.90 -8.45
C ASN A 83 2.24 -5.11 -9.75
N LYS A 84 1.35 -5.51 -10.66
CA LYS A 84 1.14 -4.84 -11.96
C LYS A 84 0.69 -3.39 -11.82
N VAL A 85 -0.11 -3.10 -10.79
CA VAL A 85 -0.66 -1.76 -10.55
C VAL A 85 0.45 -0.83 -10.11
N ILE A 86 1.26 -1.27 -9.14
CA ILE A 86 2.40 -0.50 -8.66
C ILE A 86 3.42 -0.34 -9.78
N GLU A 87 3.77 -1.40 -10.53
CA GLU A 87 4.69 -1.28 -11.67
C GLU A 87 4.23 -0.24 -12.70
N SER A 88 2.94 -0.24 -13.05
CA SER A 88 2.38 0.65 -14.07
C SER A 88 2.21 2.10 -13.60
N HIS A 89 2.15 2.33 -12.28
CA HIS A 89 1.76 3.62 -11.72
C HIS A 89 2.65 4.09 -10.57
N LEU A 90 3.81 3.46 -10.33
CA LEU A 90 4.71 3.76 -9.21
C LEU A 90 4.99 5.27 -9.05
N PRO A 91 5.24 6.04 -10.13
CA PRO A 91 5.46 7.48 -10.01
C PRO A 91 4.25 8.24 -9.43
N ASN A 92 3.02 7.74 -9.65
CA ASN A 92 1.81 8.32 -9.09
C ASN A 92 1.58 7.85 -7.64
N PHE A 93 2.07 6.65 -7.29
CA PHE A 93 1.94 6.09 -5.95
C PHE A 93 2.97 6.65 -4.96
N GLN A 94 4.10 7.21 -5.44
CA GLN A 94 5.17 7.73 -4.58
C GLN A 94 4.66 8.74 -3.53
N TYR A 95 3.72 9.61 -3.89
CA TYR A 95 3.20 10.63 -2.97
C TYR A 95 2.40 10.05 -1.82
N VAL A 96 1.70 8.94 -2.08
CA VAL A 96 0.89 8.27 -1.06
C VAL A 96 1.73 7.33 -0.22
N LEU A 97 2.69 6.65 -0.82
CA LEU A 97 3.66 5.82 -0.09
C LEU A 97 4.58 6.66 0.82
N ASN A 98 4.79 7.95 0.49
CA ASN A 98 5.51 8.92 1.32
C ASN A 98 4.62 9.66 2.34
N HIS A 99 3.31 9.40 2.36
CA HIS A 99 2.44 9.97 3.39
C HIS A 99 2.90 9.45 4.77
N PRO A 100 3.09 10.30 5.79
CA PRO A 100 3.71 9.89 7.07
C PRO A 100 3.09 8.63 7.68
N ASP A 101 1.76 8.59 7.80
CA ASP A 101 1.07 7.43 8.40
C ASP A 101 1.18 6.14 7.56
N ILE A 102 1.24 6.27 6.24
CA ILE A 102 1.37 5.14 5.33
C ILE A 102 2.82 4.66 5.33
N HIS A 103 3.75 5.60 5.34
CA HIS A 103 5.17 5.34 5.41
C HIS A 103 5.56 4.59 6.68
N LEU A 104 5.06 5.05 7.84
CA LEU A 104 5.23 4.37 9.12
C LEU A 104 4.67 2.94 9.08
N CYS A 105 3.48 2.75 8.49
CA CYS A 105 2.90 1.43 8.30
C CYS A 105 3.80 0.52 7.46
N ILE A 106 4.36 1.04 6.35
CA ILE A 106 5.30 0.30 5.49
C ILE A 106 6.54 -0.11 6.29
N ILE A 107 7.16 0.81 7.03
CA ILE A 107 8.35 0.53 7.86
C ILE A 107 8.06 -0.60 8.86
N ASP A 108 6.91 -0.56 9.54
CA ASP A 108 6.52 -1.60 10.49
C ASP A 108 6.37 -2.97 9.81
N GLN A 109 5.80 -3.01 8.60
CA GLN A 109 5.71 -4.25 7.83
C GLN A 109 7.07 -4.74 7.33
N ILE A 110 7.97 -3.85 6.91
CA ILE A 110 9.35 -4.21 6.51
C ILE A 110 10.08 -4.87 7.68
N LYS A 111 10.00 -4.30 8.89
CA LYS A 111 10.59 -4.89 10.10
C LYS A 111 10.07 -6.30 10.36
N ILE A 112 8.76 -6.51 10.20
CA ILE A 112 8.16 -7.86 10.33
C ILE A 112 8.76 -8.81 9.29
N ILE A 113 8.83 -8.41 8.01
CA ILE A 113 9.43 -9.22 6.94
C ILE A 113 10.87 -9.58 7.31
N GLN A 114 11.68 -8.63 7.76
CA GLN A 114 13.08 -8.86 8.12
C GLN A 114 13.25 -9.87 9.24
N THR A 115 12.45 -9.79 10.30
CA THR A 115 12.50 -10.78 11.39
C THR A 115 12.17 -12.19 10.91
N GLN A 116 11.39 -12.31 9.83
CA GLN A 116 10.99 -13.58 9.25
C GLN A 116 11.97 -14.09 8.20
N LEU A 117 12.77 -13.24 7.54
CA LEU A 117 13.63 -13.63 6.40
C LEU A 117 14.50 -14.87 6.68
N ASN A 118 15.03 -15.01 7.90
CA ASN A 118 15.88 -16.12 8.29
C ASN A 118 15.13 -17.46 8.48
N THR A 119 13.80 -17.43 8.61
CA THR A 119 12.96 -18.61 8.80
C THR A 119 12.20 -19.00 7.53
N LEU A 120 12.24 -18.18 6.48
CA LEU A 120 11.61 -18.46 5.19
C LEU A 120 12.47 -19.41 4.35
N ASP A 121 11.80 -20.25 3.54
CA ASP A 121 12.49 -20.95 2.47
C ASP A 121 13.03 -19.96 1.42
N ASP A 122 14.04 -20.39 0.66
CA ASP A 122 14.74 -19.52 -0.30
C ASP A 122 13.80 -18.84 -1.31
N LYS A 123 12.71 -19.51 -1.73
CA LYS A 123 11.79 -18.96 -2.73
C LYS A 123 10.88 -17.90 -2.15
N LEU A 124 10.33 -18.16 -0.98
CA LEU A 124 9.52 -17.19 -0.26
C LEU A 124 10.38 -15.99 0.15
N ARG A 125 11.65 -16.22 0.50
CA ARG A 125 12.61 -15.16 0.75
C ARG A 125 12.83 -14.29 -0.50
N ASP A 126 13.10 -14.89 -1.66
CA ASP A 126 13.28 -14.15 -2.92
C ASP A 126 12.04 -13.35 -3.32
N ASP A 127 10.85 -13.92 -3.16
CA ASP A 127 9.59 -13.23 -3.43
C ASP A 127 9.32 -12.06 -2.47
N ARG A 128 9.69 -12.21 -1.19
CA ARG A 128 9.64 -11.13 -0.19
C ARG A 128 10.63 -10.01 -0.52
N LEU A 129 11.84 -10.35 -0.96
CA LEU A 129 12.85 -9.38 -1.39
C LEU A 129 12.38 -8.59 -2.63
N LYS A 130 11.72 -9.23 -3.59
CA LYS A 130 11.09 -8.53 -4.73
C LYS A 130 10.02 -7.54 -4.26
N LEU A 131 9.21 -7.91 -3.26
CA LEU A 131 8.21 -7.01 -2.71
C LEU A 131 8.83 -5.77 -2.07
N LEU A 132 9.97 -5.90 -1.39
CA LEU A 132 10.68 -4.77 -0.80
C LEU A 132 11.07 -3.73 -1.86
N GLN A 133 11.39 -4.15 -3.09
CA GLN A 133 11.74 -3.21 -4.17
C GLN A 133 10.62 -2.20 -4.49
N TYR A 134 9.36 -2.61 -4.32
CA TYR A 134 8.22 -1.73 -4.50
C TYR A 134 7.93 -0.84 -3.28
N LEU A 135 8.39 -1.23 -2.10
CA LEU A 135 8.16 -0.52 -0.83
C LEU A 135 9.29 0.43 -0.44
N CYS A 136 10.52 0.16 -0.87
CA CYS A 136 11.71 0.97 -0.62
C CYS A 136 11.76 2.21 -1.53
N ILE A 137 10.73 3.04 -1.41
CA ILE A 137 10.55 4.25 -2.23
C ILE A 137 11.16 5.50 -1.57
N SER A 138 11.66 5.42 -0.34
CA SER A 138 12.34 6.51 0.36
C SER A 138 13.74 6.10 0.85
N THR A 139 14.58 7.08 1.18
CA THR A 139 15.88 6.85 1.84
C THR A 139 15.70 6.20 3.22
N GLU A 140 14.68 6.62 3.98
CA GLU A 140 14.38 6.09 5.31
C GLU A 140 14.00 4.61 5.28
N THR A 141 13.21 4.19 4.27
CA THR A 141 12.88 2.76 4.08
C THR A 141 14.06 1.95 3.56
N SER A 142 14.97 2.58 2.79
CA SER A 142 16.18 1.92 2.32
C SER A 142 17.15 1.59 3.47
N ASP A 143 17.32 2.52 4.42
CA ASP A 143 18.20 2.32 5.58
C ASP A 143 17.71 1.22 6.52
N VAL A 144 16.40 1.00 6.60
CA VAL A 144 15.82 -0.09 7.40
C VAL A 144 16.21 -1.45 6.83
N VAL A 145 16.42 -1.58 5.51
CA VAL A 145 16.64 -2.86 4.83
C VAL A 145 18.10 -3.36 4.92
N ILE A 146 19.05 -2.53 5.39
CA ILE A 146 20.50 -2.80 5.46
C ILE A 146 20.89 -3.63 6.69
#